data_AF-A0A1R0WX71-F1
#
_entry.id   AF-A0A1R0WX71-F1
#
_cell.length_a   1.000
_cell.length_b   1.000
_cell.length_c   1.000
_cell.angle_alpha   90.00
_cell.angle_beta   90.00
_cell.angle_gamma   90.00
#
_symmetry.space_group_name_H-M   'P 1'
#
loop_
_entity.id
_entity.type
_entity.pdbx_description
1 polymer ?
#
loop_
_entity_poly.entity_id
_entity_poly.type
_entity_poly.pdbx_seq_one_letter_code
_entity_poly.pdbx_strand_id
1 'polypeptide(L)'
;MLPVHERLAELFILSRRRQLTAAEETEQQQCLQINATYCYELARLQNEIQLAEQTADLQWHQDICAQMFELRVTGRVSKRPK
;
A
#
# COMPACT_ATOMS: atom_id res chain seq x y z
N MET A 1 -0.91 1.06 -10.67
CA MET A 1 -0.37 0.04 -9.75
C MET A 1 1.07 0.43 -9.47
N LEU A 2 1.61 0.22 -8.26
CA LEU A 2 3.00 0.59 -7.96
C LEU A 2 3.97 -0.48 -8.53
N PRO A 3 5.17 -0.12 -8.99
CA PRO A 3 6.14 -1.06 -9.57
C PRO A 3 6.47 -2.24 -8.65
N VAL A 4 6.46 -2.02 -7.33
CA VAL A 4 6.71 -3.07 -6.33
C VAL A 4 5.64 -4.17 -6.33
N HIS A 5 4.37 -3.84 -6.61
CA HIS A 5 3.30 -4.83 -6.69
C HIS A 5 3.38 -5.63 -8.00
N GLU A 6 3.78 -4.98 -9.09
CA GLU A 6 4.03 -5.63 -10.38
C GLU A 6 5.20 -6.62 -10.25
N ARG A 7 6.31 -6.17 -9.63
CA ARG A 7 7.48 -7.02 -9.39
C ARG A 7 7.17 -8.18 -8.43
N LEU A 8 6.39 -7.93 -7.37
CA LEU A 8 5.93 -8.99 -6.47
C LEU A 8 5.11 -10.05 -7.21
N ALA A 9 4.21 -9.63 -8.11
CA ALA A 9 3.41 -10.55 -8.92
C ALA A 9 4.29 -11.36 -9.88
N GLU A 10 5.29 -10.74 -10.51
CA GLU A 10 6.24 -11.43 -11.37
C GLU A 10 7.03 -12.51 -10.61
N LEU A 11 7.60 -12.15 -9.45
CA LEU A 11 8.34 -13.08 -8.58
C LEU A 11 7.45 -14.22 -8.09
N PHE A 12 6.17 -13.95 -7.82
CA PHE A 12 5.21 -15.01 -7.51
C PHE A 12 5.01 -15.96 -8.70
N ILE A 13 4.80 -15.46 -9.92
CA ILE A 13 4.66 -16.33 -11.09
C ILE A 13 5.93 -17.16 -11.33
N LEU A 14 7.12 -16.58 -11.14
CA LEU A 14 8.40 -17.30 -11.24
C LEU A 14 8.50 -18.41 -10.20
N SER A 15 8.12 -18.16 -8.94
CA SER A 15 8.17 -19.17 -7.87
C SER A 15 7.22 -20.35 -8.10
N ARG A 16 6.14 -20.14 -8.88
CA ARG A 16 5.24 -21.22 -9.31
C ARG A 16 5.83 -22.11 -10.42
N ARG A 17 6.82 -21.63 -11.16
CA ARG A 17 7.43 -22.34 -12.29
C ARG A 17 8.74 -23.03 -11.94
N ARG A 18 9.52 -22.43 -11.03
CA ARG A 18 10.78 -22.96 -10.53
C ARG A 18 11.06 -22.43 -9.13
N GLN A 19 12.03 -23.03 -8.46
CA GLN A 19 12.58 -22.43 -7.25
C GLN A 19 13.19 -21.06 -7.57
N LEU A 20 12.97 -20.09 -6.69
CA LEU A 20 13.60 -18.78 -6.78
C LEU A 20 15.09 -18.90 -6.45
N THR A 21 15.89 -18.08 -7.11
CA THR A 21 17.28 -17.88 -6.70
C THR A 21 17.33 -17.10 -5.39
N ALA A 22 18.42 -17.20 -4.63
CA ALA A 22 18.56 -16.46 -3.36
C ALA A 22 18.39 -14.94 -3.53
N ALA A 23 18.80 -14.38 -4.68
CA ALA A 23 18.59 -12.98 -5.02
C ALA A 23 17.11 -12.64 -5.21
N GLU A 24 16.37 -13.50 -5.93
CA GLU A 24 14.93 -13.32 -6.16
C GLU A 24 14.11 -13.53 -4.88
N GLU A 25 14.50 -14.46 -4.00
CA GLU A 25 13.89 -14.63 -2.68
C GLU A 25 14.07 -13.37 -1.82
N THR A 26 15.28 -12.80 -1.82
CA THR A 26 15.58 -11.55 -1.12
C THR A 26 14.73 -10.40 -1.66
N GLU A 27 14.65 -10.26 -2.99
CA GLU A 27 13.84 -9.25 -3.64
C GLU A 27 12.33 -9.45 -3.36
N GLN A 28 11.86 -10.69 -3.35
CA GLN A 28 10.48 -11.02 -3.02
C GLN A 28 10.14 -10.60 -1.59
N GLN A 29 11.04 -10.85 -0.63
CA GLN A 29 10.85 -10.43 0.76
C GLN A 29 10.80 -8.90 0.90
N GLN A 30 11.65 -8.17 0.17
CA GLN A 30 11.62 -6.70 0.13
C GLN A 30 10.30 -6.18 -0.46
N CYS A 31 9.84 -6.78 -1.57
CA CYS A 31 8.57 -6.40 -2.18
C CYS A 31 7.39 -6.70 -1.24
N LEU A 32 7.41 -7.83 -0.54
CA LEU A 32 6.40 -8.19 0.47
C LEU A 32 6.37 -7.19 1.62
N GLN A 33 7.53 -6.75 2.13
CA GLN A 33 7.59 -5.77 3.19
C GLN A 33 6.92 -4.45 2.79
N ILE A 34 7.23 -3.95 1.59
CA ILE A 34 6.61 -2.72 1.08
C ILE A 34 5.12 -2.92 0.83
N ASN A 35 4.71 -4.06 0.27
CA ASN A 35 3.32 -4.40 0.04
C ASN A 35 2.53 -4.47 1.35
N ALA A 36 3.10 -5.06 2.40
CA ALA A 36 2.48 -5.13 3.72
C ALA A 36 2.24 -3.74 4.31
N THR A 37 3.24 -2.84 4.23
CA THR A 37 3.09 -1.45 4.67
C THR A 37 2.01 -0.71 3.87
N TYR A 38 2.01 -0.86 2.54
CA TYR A 38 1.00 -0.24 1.68
C TYR A 38 -0.42 -0.70 2.05
N CYS A 39 -0.62 -2.01 2.18
CA CYS A 39 -1.93 -2.59 2.53
C CYS A 39 -2.39 -2.14 3.92
N TYR A 40 -1.47 -2.05 4.89
CA TYR A 40 -1.77 -1.56 6.22
C TYR A 40 -2.26 -0.11 6.20
N GLU A 41 -1.53 0.79 5.53
CA GLU A 41 -1.92 2.20 5.41
C GLU A 41 -3.25 2.35 4.65
N LEU A 42 -3.45 1.58 3.59
CA LEU A 42 -4.70 1.62 2.82
C LEU A 42 -5.90 1.24 3.70
N ALA A 43 -5.77 0.16 4.47
CA ALA A 43 -6.82 -0.29 5.39
C ALA A 43 -7.10 0.75 6.49
N ARG A 44 -6.04 1.37 7.05
CA ARG A 44 -6.19 2.45 8.02
C ARG A 44 -6.99 3.62 7.44
N LEU A 45 -6.62 4.12 6.27
CA LEU A 45 -7.31 5.24 5.62
C LEU A 45 -8.76 4.89 5.25
N GLN A 46 -9.04 3.66 4.83
CA GLN A 46 -10.41 3.21 4.55
C GLN A 46 -11.30 3.25 5.80
N ASN A 47 -10.78 2.80 6.94
CA ASN A 47 -11.51 2.89 8.21
C ASN A 47 -11.74 4.36 8.62
N GLU A 48 -10.74 5.23 8.41
CA GLU A 48 -10.88 6.67 8.72
C GLU A 48 -11.91 7.36 7.82
N ILE A 49 -12.00 7.02 6.52
CA ILE A 49 -13.07 7.51 5.64
C ILE A 49 -14.44 7.13 6.19
N GLN A 50 -14.63 5.85 6.55
CA GLN A 50 -15.91 5.38 7.06
C GLN A 50 -16.31 6.12 8.34
N LEU A 51 -15.36 6.37 9.23
CA LEU A 51 -15.63 7.11 10.46
C LEU A 51 -15.96 8.59 10.17
N ALA A 52 -15.23 9.24 9.27
CA ALA A 52 -15.53 10.61 8.84
C ALA A 52 -16.93 10.75 8.22
N GLU A 53 -17.35 9.77 7.40
CA GLU A 53 -18.69 9.70 6.82
C GLU A 53 -19.76 9.52 7.90
N GLN A 54 -19.54 8.63 8.86
CA GLN A 54 -20.45 8.38 9.97
C GLN A 54 -20.64 9.61 10.88
N THR A 55 -19.60 10.43 11.05
CA THR A 55 -19.66 11.66 11.84
C THR A 55 -20.01 12.90 11.02
N ALA A 56 -20.26 12.75 9.71
CA ALA A 56 -20.48 13.85 8.76
C ALA A 56 -19.36 14.92 8.76
N ASP A 57 -18.12 14.52 9.07
CA ASP A 57 -16.95 15.42 9.04
C ASP A 57 -16.38 15.47 7.63
N LEU A 58 -16.86 16.43 6.84
CA LEU A 58 -16.47 16.57 5.44
C LEU A 58 -15.00 16.99 5.27
N GLN A 59 -14.46 17.80 6.18
CA GLN A 59 -13.07 18.23 6.08
C GLN A 59 -12.13 17.05 6.30
N TRP A 60 -12.39 16.27 7.35
CA TRP A 60 -11.61 15.07 7.60
C TRP A 60 -11.71 14.07 6.45
N HIS A 61 -12.91 13.87 5.89
CA HIS A 61 -13.10 13.03 4.71
C HIS A 61 -12.20 13.45 3.54
N GLN A 62 -12.23 14.73 3.18
CA GLN A 62 -11.41 15.29 2.09
C GLN A 62 -9.91 15.07 2.35
N ASP A 63 -9.45 15.28 3.58
CA ASP A 63 -8.05 15.08 3.96
C ASP A 63 -7.62 13.61 3.84
N ILE A 64 -8.50 12.65 4.13
CA ILE A 64 -8.21 11.23 3.96
C ILE A 64 -8.24 10.83 2.48
N CYS A 65 -9.16 11.38 1.68
CA CYS A 65 -9.16 11.19 0.23
C CYS A 65 -7.85 11.67 -0.40
N ALA A 66 -7.32 12.81 0.03
CA ALA A 66 -6.03 13.32 -0.44
C ALA A 66 -4.87 12.39 -0.08
N GLN A 67 -4.81 11.89 1.16
CA GLN A 67 -3.81 10.91 1.59
C GLN A 67 -3.93 9.56 0.86
N MET A 68 -5.16 9.11 0.58
CA MET A 68 -5.39 7.87 -0.16
C MET A 68 -4.94 8.01 -1.62
N PHE A 69 -5.11 9.19 -2.22
CA PHE A 69 -4.53 9.50 -3.53
C PHE A 69 -3.00 9.48 -3.48
N GLU A 70 -2.38 10.14 -2.50
CA GLU A 70 -0.93 10.13 -2.31
C GLU A 70 -0.38 8.71 -2.16
N LEU A 71 -1.01 7.88 -1.32
CA LEU A 71 -0.64 6.48 -1.11
C LEU A 71 -0.68 5.69 -2.42
N ARG A 72 -1.73 5.86 -3.23
CA ARG A 72 -1.88 5.16 -4.52
C ARG A 72 -0.84 5.56 -5.55
N VAL A 73 -0.37 6.82 -5.51
CA VAL A 73 0.60 7.36 -6.47
C VAL A 73 2.03 7.06 -6.03
N THR A 74 2.33 7.19 -4.75
CA THR A 74 3.72 7.18 -4.23
C THR A 74 4.06 5.93 -3.41
N GLY A 75 3.05 5.19 -2.97
CA GLY A 75 3.22 4.09 -2.02
C GLY A 75 3.44 4.53 -0.57
N ARG A 76 3.31 5.83 -0.27
CA ARG A 76 3.52 6.41 1.06
C ARG A 76 2.46 7.47 1.37
N VAL A 77 2.27 7.72 2.66
CA VAL A 77 1.42 8.81 3.16
C VAL A 77 2.29 9.80 3.91
N SER A 78 2.19 11.08 3.58
CA SER A 78 2.84 12.15 4.33
C SER A 78 2.20 12.30 5.71
N LYS A 79 3.01 12.44 6.77
CA LYS A 79 2.49 12.68 8.11
C LYS A 79 1.76 14.02 8.16
N ARG A 80 0.53 14.03 8.67
CA ARG A 80 -0.18 15.29 8.95
C ARG A 80 0.66 16.15 9.91
N PRO A 81 0.84 17.46 9.64
CA PRO A 81 1.33 18.36 10.66
C PRO A 81 0.37 18.32 11.85
N LYS A 82 0.93 18.26 13.07
CA LYS A 82 0.18 18.24 14.33
C LYS A 82 -0.48 19.59 14.60
#